data_AF-A0A162WYB9-F1
#
_entry.id   AF-A0A162WYB9-F1
#
_cell.length_a   1.000
_cell.length_b   1.000
_cell.length_c   1.000
_cell.angle_alpha   90.00
_cell.angle_beta   90.00
_cell.angle_gamma   90.00
#
_symmetry.space_group_name_H-M   'P 1'
#
loop_
_entity.id
_entity.type
_entity.pdbx_description
1 polymer ?
#
loop_
_entity_poly.entity_id
_entity_poly.type
_entity_poly.pdbx_seq_one_letter_code
_entity_poly.pdbx_strand_id
1 'polypeptide(L)'
;MFNLRSITLLVISYVVIPRLTFLPQNVHSLLILFGPFVLPRIVNWFNAARTTSPSVPVRPTPPRVKHALNLLFVAAAVCLTVSLSPFAPDNVFLATQSHIRTETSVLFARLRHLRPLTEFDNALRSRFEVNGRNKLYYLAYGPDTLLNCLWCVTADGNDTNNYFFYSLPKMVIPHIFQLAVLGLATSSLVGSEGSRFRTHATILGLAALIVEIWFMATYDITVNKRAKFVQDIDSIHWRVRFLRYIAFAVQDIGMAFVLWATSTNRWLAKPISIAQRLEMATRVSEETMNKMRALGLITNSVNRDPALRGVREEYWRTEAQVMSETVQEEAVMEQINAAISKMDFNALESRVGEVADGILLGIDGLRQPGQIAEALS
;
A
#
# COMPACT_ATOMS: atom_id res chain seq x y z
N MET A 1 -14.26 -34.13 -10.73
CA MET A 1 -14.24 -34.40 -9.28
C MET A 1 -14.34 -33.06 -8.56
N PHE A 2 -15.45 -32.78 -7.87
CA PHE A 2 -15.62 -31.51 -7.15
C PHE A 2 -14.72 -31.50 -5.92
N ASN A 3 -13.76 -30.57 -5.88
CA ASN A 3 -12.87 -30.40 -4.74
C ASN A 3 -13.69 -29.92 -3.53
N LEU A 4 -13.51 -30.51 -2.35
CA LEU A 4 -14.21 -30.17 -1.10
C LEU A 4 -14.18 -28.65 -0.83
N ARG A 5 -13.08 -28.01 -1.24
CA ARG A 5 -12.86 -26.57 -1.18
C ARG A 5 -13.84 -25.75 -2.03
N SER A 6 -14.17 -26.22 -3.23
CA SER A 6 -15.19 -25.58 -4.09
C SER A 6 -16.58 -25.71 -3.48
N ILE A 7 -16.87 -26.81 -2.79
CA ILE A 7 -18.16 -27.01 -2.10
C ILE A 7 -18.30 -26.04 -0.93
N THR A 8 -17.26 -25.88 -0.09
CA THR A 8 -17.26 -24.88 0.99
C THR A 8 -17.39 -23.44 0.48
N LEU A 9 -16.74 -23.09 -0.64
CA LEU A 9 -16.86 -21.74 -1.21
C LEU A 9 -18.25 -21.49 -1.80
N LEU A 10 -18.90 -22.51 -2.37
CA LEU A 10 -20.29 -22.45 -2.82
C LEU A 10 -21.25 -22.23 -1.65
N VAL A 11 -21.06 -22.96 -0.54
CA VAL A 11 -21.86 -22.81 0.68
C VAL A 11 -21.69 -21.41 1.29
N ILE A 12 -20.46 -20.89 1.38
CA ILE A 12 -20.22 -19.52 1.85
C ILE A 12 -20.90 -18.51 0.92
N SER A 13 -20.79 -18.71 -0.40
CA SER A 13 -21.36 -17.80 -1.38
C SER A 13 -22.89 -17.77 -1.40
N TYR A 14 -23.54 -18.92 -1.19
CA TYR A 14 -25.01 -19.06 -1.30
C TYR A 14 -25.75 -19.03 0.03
N VAL A 15 -25.07 -19.25 1.17
CA VAL A 15 -25.73 -19.34 2.48
C VAL A 15 -25.33 -18.18 3.41
N VAL A 16 -24.07 -17.74 3.35
CA VAL A 16 -23.56 -16.71 4.28
C VAL A 16 -23.76 -15.31 3.71
N ILE A 17 -23.39 -15.07 2.45
CA ILE A 17 -23.56 -13.76 1.78
C ILE A 17 -25.01 -13.25 1.85
N PRO A 18 -26.05 -14.06 1.56
CA PRO A 18 -27.44 -13.57 1.59
C PRO A 18 -27.95 -13.25 2.99
N ARG A 19 -27.24 -13.66 4.05
CA ARG A 19 -27.59 -13.34 5.44
C ARG A 19 -26.85 -12.11 5.98
N LEU A 20 -25.96 -11.51 5.20
CA LEU A 20 -25.29 -10.26 5.56
C LEU A 20 -26.22 -9.07 5.26
N THR A 21 -27.11 -8.75 6.19
CA THR A 21 -28.15 -7.70 6.06
C THR A 21 -27.62 -6.27 6.02
N PHE A 22 -26.31 -6.06 6.13
CA PHE A 22 -25.68 -4.73 6.13
C PHE A 22 -25.36 -4.18 4.73
N LEU A 23 -25.55 -4.97 3.67
CA LEU A 23 -25.19 -4.60 2.29
C LEU A 23 -26.41 -4.15 1.48
N PRO A 24 -26.30 -3.12 0.62
CA PRO A 24 -27.37 -2.72 -0.30
C PRO A 24 -27.80 -3.87 -1.23
N GLN A 25 -29.09 -3.98 -1.54
CA GLN A 25 -29.66 -5.08 -2.36
C GLN A 25 -28.93 -5.31 -3.68
N ASN A 26 -28.49 -4.24 -4.34
CA ASN A 26 -27.76 -4.31 -5.62
C ASN A 26 -26.41 -5.03 -5.48
N VAL A 27 -25.73 -4.90 -4.34
CA VAL A 27 -24.45 -5.54 -4.06
C VAL A 27 -24.66 -7.02 -3.70
N HIS A 28 -25.76 -7.35 -3.04
CA HIS A 28 -26.18 -8.73 -2.77
C HIS A 28 -26.36 -9.54 -4.06
N SER A 29 -27.13 -9.00 -5.01
CA SER A 29 -27.37 -9.66 -6.30
C SER A 29 -26.05 -9.90 -7.06
N LEU A 30 -25.14 -8.93 -7.01
CA LEU A 30 -23.84 -9.01 -7.68
C LEU A 30 -22.90 -10.01 -6.99
N LEU A 31 -22.85 -10.05 -5.66
CA LEU A 31 -22.05 -11.03 -4.91
C LEU A 31 -22.58 -12.46 -5.04
N ILE A 32 -23.90 -12.66 -5.14
CA ILE A 32 -24.48 -14.00 -5.31
C ILE A 32 -24.18 -14.54 -6.72
N LEU A 33 -24.27 -13.67 -7.74
CA LEU A 33 -24.02 -14.05 -9.13
C LEU A 33 -22.52 -14.30 -9.41
N PHE A 34 -21.65 -13.39 -8.95
CA PHE A 34 -20.22 -13.46 -9.24
C PHE A 34 -19.40 -14.14 -8.14
N GLY A 35 -19.94 -14.28 -6.93
CA GLY A 35 -19.29 -14.92 -5.78
C GLY A 35 -18.67 -16.27 -6.11
N PRO A 36 -19.38 -17.22 -6.75
CA PRO A 36 -18.84 -18.55 -7.05
C PRO A 36 -17.62 -18.53 -8.00
N PHE A 37 -17.50 -17.50 -8.84
CA PHE A 37 -16.39 -17.35 -9.79
C PHE A 37 -15.24 -16.51 -9.22
N VAL A 38 -15.56 -15.50 -8.42
CA VAL A 38 -14.59 -14.54 -7.87
C VAL A 38 -13.94 -15.06 -6.59
N LEU A 39 -14.69 -15.67 -5.67
CA LEU A 39 -14.16 -16.25 -4.42
C LEU A 39 -13.02 -17.25 -4.65
N PRO A 40 -13.15 -18.29 -5.48
CA PRO A 40 -12.06 -19.26 -5.65
C PRO A 40 -10.82 -18.61 -6.26
N ARG A 41 -10.95 -17.60 -7.12
CA ARG A 41 -9.81 -16.84 -7.64
C ARG A 41 -9.13 -16.01 -6.56
N ILE A 42 -9.89 -15.29 -5.73
CA ILE A 42 -9.34 -14.51 -4.63
C ILE A 42 -8.63 -15.42 -3.62
N VAL A 43 -9.24 -16.54 -3.24
CA VAL A 43 -8.66 -17.47 -2.27
C VAL A 43 -7.46 -18.21 -2.86
N ASN A 44 -7.46 -18.54 -4.15
CA ASN A 44 -6.28 -19.10 -4.82
C ASN A 44 -5.16 -18.08 -4.97
N TRP A 45 -5.47 -16.81 -5.21
CA TRP A 45 -4.48 -15.73 -5.25
C TRP A 45 -3.90 -15.47 -3.85
N PHE A 46 -4.75 -15.49 -2.82
CA PHE A 46 -4.33 -15.39 -1.42
C PHE A 46 -3.43 -16.56 -1.01
N ASN A 47 -3.82 -17.80 -1.37
CA ASN A 47 -3.02 -18.98 -1.06
C ASN A 47 -1.72 -19.04 -1.87
N ALA A 48 -1.74 -18.69 -3.16
CA ALA A 48 -0.53 -18.62 -3.99
C ALA A 48 0.45 -17.53 -3.50
N ALA A 49 -0.08 -16.42 -2.99
CA ALA A 49 0.72 -15.38 -2.36
C ALA A 49 1.24 -15.77 -0.97
N ARG A 50 0.63 -16.76 -0.30
CA ARG A 50 1.05 -17.31 1.00
C ARG A 50 2.09 -18.43 0.83
N THR A 51 1.96 -19.26 -0.21
CA THR A 51 2.85 -20.41 -0.47
C THR A 51 4.19 -20.02 -1.11
N THR A 52 4.32 -18.81 -1.65
CA THR A 52 5.58 -18.28 -2.20
C THR A 52 6.58 -17.81 -1.14
N SER A 53 6.21 -17.86 0.14
CA SER A 53 6.91 -17.19 1.25
C SER A 53 7.79 -18.02 2.23
N PRO A 54 7.95 -19.36 2.17
CA PRO A 54 8.75 -20.04 3.20
C PRO A 54 10.25 -19.69 3.16
N SER A 55 10.79 -19.31 2.00
CA SER A 55 12.23 -19.21 1.78
C SER A 55 12.80 -17.78 1.76
N VAL A 56 11.97 -16.75 1.92
CA VAL A 56 12.42 -15.35 1.89
C VAL A 56 12.24 -14.74 3.29
N PRO A 57 13.32 -14.31 3.96
CA PRO A 57 13.22 -13.72 5.29
C PRO A 57 12.50 -12.37 5.26
N VAL A 58 11.74 -12.10 6.32
CA VAL A 58 11.09 -10.80 6.54
C VAL A 58 12.17 -9.74 6.69
N ARG A 59 12.06 -8.68 5.89
CA ARG A 59 13.02 -7.58 5.85
C ARG A 59 12.41 -6.30 6.44
N PRO A 60 13.19 -5.43 7.12
CA PRO A 60 12.74 -4.09 7.47
C PRO A 60 12.42 -3.24 6.23
N THR A 61 11.41 -2.36 6.34
CA THR A 61 10.96 -1.49 5.25
C THR A 61 12.13 -0.68 4.67
N PRO A 62 12.39 -0.74 3.35
CA PRO A 62 13.41 0.09 2.71
C PRO A 62 13.15 1.59 2.94
N PRO A 63 14.20 2.42 3.11
CA PRO A 63 14.03 3.84 3.45
C PRO A 63 13.25 4.61 2.37
N ARG A 64 13.43 4.27 1.08
CA ARG A 64 12.69 4.88 -0.03
C ARG A 64 11.20 4.57 0.02
N VAL A 65 10.83 3.34 0.39
CA VAL A 65 9.43 2.93 0.56
C VAL A 65 8.82 3.63 1.78
N LYS A 66 9.59 3.86 2.85
CA LYS A 66 9.13 4.66 4.00
C LYS A 66 8.70 6.08 3.60
N HIS A 67 9.44 6.73 2.71
CA HIS A 67 9.03 8.05 2.20
C HIS A 67 7.72 7.98 1.40
N ALA A 68 7.54 6.96 0.57
CA ALA A 68 6.28 6.75 -0.15
C ALA A 68 5.10 6.45 0.79
N LEU A 69 5.32 5.65 1.83
CA LEU A 69 4.31 5.37 2.86
C LEU A 69 3.93 6.64 3.63
N ASN A 70 4.91 7.48 3.98
CA ASN A 70 4.64 8.78 4.62
C ASN A 70 3.83 9.71 3.70
N LEU A 71 4.15 9.76 2.41
CA LEU A 71 3.40 10.53 1.42
C LEU A 71 1.94 10.07 1.36
N LEU A 72 1.70 8.77 1.21
CA LEU A 72 0.35 8.19 1.17
C LEU A 72 -0.40 8.40 2.49
N PHE A 73 0.29 8.32 3.63
CA PHE A 73 -0.32 8.60 4.93
C PHE A 73 -0.78 10.05 5.05
N VAL A 74 0.07 11.01 4.65
CA VAL A 74 -0.28 12.44 4.65
C VAL A 74 -1.43 12.70 3.68
N ALA A 75 -1.39 12.12 2.47
CA ALA A 75 -2.46 12.25 1.49
C ALA A 75 -3.80 11.70 2.00
N ALA A 76 -3.79 10.50 2.61
CA ALA A 76 -4.97 9.90 3.22
C ALA A 76 -5.50 10.75 4.37
N ALA A 77 -4.63 11.26 5.25
CA ALA A 77 -5.02 12.15 6.35
C ALA A 77 -5.65 13.45 5.83
N VAL A 78 -5.05 14.08 4.82
CA VAL A 78 -5.61 15.28 4.17
C VAL A 78 -6.97 14.97 3.57
N CYS A 79 -7.12 13.87 2.81
CA CYS A 79 -8.40 13.49 2.23
C CYS A 79 -9.47 13.25 3.30
N LEU A 80 -9.13 12.56 4.40
CA LEU A 80 -10.03 12.37 5.53
C LEU A 80 -10.42 13.70 6.18
N THR A 81 -9.48 14.61 6.42
CA THR A 81 -9.81 15.93 7.00
C THR A 81 -10.71 16.75 6.08
N VAL A 82 -10.40 16.82 4.78
CA VAL A 82 -11.18 17.59 3.79
C VAL A 82 -12.57 16.98 3.53
N SER A 83 -12.76 15.69 3.84
CA SER A 83 -14.06 15.04 3.79
C SER A 83 -15.02 15.51 4.89
N LEU A 84 -14.51 16.10 5.97
CA LEU A 84 -15.33 16.52 7.11
C LEU A 84 -16.18 17.76 6.77
N SER A 85 -17.33 17.86 7.46
CA SER A 85 -18.29 18.96 7.32
C SER A 85 -17.72 20.38 7.37
N PRO A 86 -16.76 20.76 8.25
CA PRO A 86 -16.30 22.15 8.32
C PRO A 86 -15.56 22.63 7.08
N PHE A 87 -15.05 21.73 6.24
CA PHE A 87 -14.40 22.10 4.98
C PHE A 87 -15.39 22.15 3.81
N ALA A 88 -16.61 21.66 3.99
CA ALA A 88 -17.67 21.73 2.99
C ALA A 88 -18.42 23.06 3.09
N PRO A 89 -18.88 23.64 1.96
CA PRO A 89 -19.75 24.82 2.02
C PRO A 89 -21.04 24.50 2.76
N ASP A 90 -21.60 25.47 3.48
CA ASP A 90 -22.85 25.28 4.22
C ASP A 90 -24.01 24.94 3.28
N ASN A 91 -24.75 23.87 3.60
CA ASN A 91 -25.98 23.53 2.91
C ASN A 91 -27.15 24.27 3.54
N VAL A 92 -27.68 25.28 2.85
CA VAL A 92 -28.73 26.17 3.34
C VAL A 92 -30.03 25.41 3.64
N PHE A 93 -30.37 24.38 2.87
CA PHE A 93 -31.59 23.58 3.09
C PHE A 93 -31.49 22.70 4.33
N LEU A 94 -30.32 22.07 4.56
CA LEU A 94 -30.08 21.28 5.76
C LEU A 94 -29.93 22.16 7.01
N ALA A 95 -29.23 23.28 6.92
CA ALA A 95 -29.04 24.21 8.04
C ALA A 95 -30.38 24.80 8.53
N THR A 96 -31.25 25.19 7.59
CA THR A 96 -32.56 25.78 7.92
C THR A 96 -33.69 24.77 8.06
N GLN A 97 -33.40 23.46 7.91
CA GLN A 97 -34.40 22.38 7.87
C GLN A 97 -35.60 22.71 6.97
N SER A 98 -35.33 23.29 5.80
CA SER A 98 -36.36 23.80 4.89
C SER A 98 -36.50 22.93 3.65
N HIS A 99 -37.74 22.82 3.17
CA HIS A 99 -38.06 22.02 2.00
C HIS A 99 -37.62 22.73 0.71
N ILE A 100 -37.38 21.99 -0.37
CA ILE A 100 -36.96 22.56 -1.66
C ILE A 100 -37.98 23.54 -2.25
N ARG A 101 -39.27 23.35 -1.91
CA ARG A 101 -40.40 24.21 -2.34
C ARG A 101 -40.60 25.45 -1.48
N THR A 102 -39.90 25.57 -0.35
CA THR A 102 -40.01 26.74 0.52
C THR A 102 -39.65 28.00 -0.26
N GLU A 103 -40.45 29.05 -0.10
CA GLU A 103 -40.23 30.33 -0.76
C GLU A 103 -38.87 30.91 -0.37
N THR A 104 -38.22 31.59 -1.31
CA THR A 104 -36.85 32.10 -1.12
C THR A 104 -36.80 33.14 0.01
N SER A 105 -37.81 34.00 0.11
CA SER A 105 -37.97 34.99 1.20
C SER A 105 -37.95 34.32 2.59
N VAL A 106 -38.75 33.26 2.77
CA VAL A 106 -38.85 32.49 4.02
C VAL A 106 -37.55 31.73 4.33
N LEU A 107 -36.93 31.14 3.31
CA LEU A 107 -35.66 30.42 3.47
C LEU A 107 -34.55 31.32 4.05
N PHE A 108 -34.39 32.52 3.47
CA PHE A 108 -33.37 33.46 3.92
C PHE A 108 -33.77 34.19 5.21
N ALA A 109 -35.06 34.35 5.51
CA ALA A 109 -35.51 34.80 6.83
C ALA A 109 -35.11 33.80 7.92
N ARG A 110 -35.30 32.49 7.70
CA ARG A 110 -34.83 31.44 8.62
C ARG A 110 -33.32 31.41 8.75
N LEU A 111 -32.59 31.55 7.64
CA LEU A 111 -31.13 31.63 7.66
C LEU A 111 -30.63 32.83 8.48
N ARG A 112 -31.32 33.99 8.38
CA ARG A 112 -31.04 35.20 9.16
C ARG A 112 -31.17 35.00 10.67
N HIS A 113 -32.08 34.12 11.09
CA HIS A 113 -32.25 33.77 12.50
C HIS A 113 -31.11 32.88 13.02
N LEU A 114 -30.46 32.09 12.16
CA LEU A 114 -29.35 31.22 12.55
C LEU A 114 -28.01 31.96 12.57
N ARG A 115 -27.79 32.86 11.61
CA ARG A 115 -26.54 33.61 11.46
C ARG A 115 -26.77 34.93 10.70
N PRO A 116 -25.89 35.95 10.85
CA PRO A 116 -25.92 37.13 9.99
C PRO A 116 -25.70 36.75 8.52
N LEU A 117 -26.44 37.36 7.60
CA LEU A 117 -26.32 37.09 6.16
C LEU A 117 -25.02 37.68 5.63
N THR A 118 -24.25 36.82 4.95
CA THR A 118 -23.05 37.22 4.23
C THR A 118 -23.40 37.80 2.85
N GLU A 119 -22.46 38.50 2.20
CA GLU A 119 -22.64 38.95 0.80
C GLU A 119 -22.92 37.79 -0.15
N PHE A 120 -22.28 36.64 0.12
CA PHE A 120 -22.51 35.39 -0.58
C PHE A 120 -23.96 34.89 -0.45
N ASP A 121 -24.55 34.99 0.74
CA ASP A 121 -25.96 34.63 0.97
C ASP A 121 -26.92 35.56 0.21
N ASN A 122 -26.60 36.85 0.14
CA ASN A 122 -27.41 37.82 -0.63
C ASN A 122 -27.31 37.57 -2.14
N ALA A 123 -26.12 37.22 -2.65
CA ALA A 123 -25.95 36.83 -4.04
C ALA A 123 -26.68 35.50 -4.36
N LEU A 124 -26.68 34.56 -3.43
CA LEU A 124 -27.42 33.30 -3.58
C LEU A 124 -28.94 33.55 -3.59
N ARG A 125 -29.40 34.46 -2.73
CA ARG A 125 -30.80 34.87 -2.68
C ARG A 125 -31.29 35.43 -4.01
N SER A 126 -30.54 36.38 -4.59
CA SER A 126 -30.93 36.98 -5.87
C SER A 126 -31.00 35.93 -6.99
N ARG A 127 -30.06 34.97 -7.02
CA ARG A 127 -30.12 33.85 -7.98
C ARG A 127 -31.34 32.95 -7.76
N PHE A 128 -31.74 32.67 -6.52
CA PHE A 128 -32.94 31.86 -6.24
C PHE A 128 -34.25 32.58 -6.54
N GLU A 129 -34.29 33.91 -6.48
CA GLU A 129 -35.47 34.72 -6.84
C GLU A 129 -35.68 34.77 -8.37
N VAL A 130 -34.61 34.82 -9.16
CA VAL A 130 -34.70 34.84 -10.64
C VAL A 130 -35.31 33.56 -11.20
N ASN A 131 -34.93 32.39 -10.69
CA ASN A 131 -35.46 31.11 -11.17
C ASN A 131 -35.49 30.07 -10.05
N GLY A 132 -36.69 29.55 -9.75
CA GLY A 132 -36.87 28.49 -8.75
C GLY A 132 -36.11 27.19 -9.07
N ARG A 133 -35.78 26.93 -10.34
CA ARG A 133 -34.94 25.78 -10.74
C ARG A 133 -33.49 25.91 -10.27
N ASN A 134 -33.01 27.12 -9.96
CA ASN A 134 -31.66 27.34 -9.42
C ASN A 134 -31.44 26.65 -8.08
N LYS A 135 -32.51 26.37 -7.33
CA LYS A 135 -32.44 25.54 -6.12
C LYS A 135 -32.04 24.09 -6.42
N LEU A 136 -32.43 23.55 -7.57
CA LEU A 136 -32.04 22.20 -8.00
C LEU A 136 -30.57 22.18 -8.46
N TYR A 137 -30.14 23.21 -9.21
CA TYR A 137 -28.74 23.36 -9.63
C TYR A 137 -27.80 23.57 -8.44
N TYR A 138 -28.25 24.29 -7.40
CA TYR A 138 -27.54 24.42 -6.13
C TYR A 138 -27.30 23.07 -5.46
N LEU A 139 -28.32 22.19 -5.40
CA LEU A 139 -28.18 20.86 -4.81
C LEU A 139 -27.27 19.95 -5.66
N ALA A 140 -27.34 20.10 -6.99
CA ALA A 140 -26.60 19.30 -7.96
C ALA A 140 -25.11 19.64 -8.03
N TYR A 141 -24.78 20.90 -8.27
CA TYR A 141 -23.43 21.36 -8.61
C TYR A 141 -22.78 22.19 -7.49
N GLY A 142 -23.57 22.67 -6.53
CA GLY A 142 -23.11 23.45 -5.39
C GLY A 142 -23.34 24.96 -5.53
N PRO A 143 -23.08 25.73 -4.46
CA PRO A 143 -23.29 27.18 -4.46
C PRO A 143 -22.32 27.92 -5.37
N ASP A 144 -21.04 27.52 -5.38
CA ASP A 144 -19.98 28.20 -6.10
C ASP A 144 -20.18 28.14 -7.63
N THR A 145 -20.66 27.00 -8.15
CA THR A 145 -21.01 26.86 -9.57
C THR A 145 -22.21 27.70 -9.98
N LEU A 146 -23.19 27.85 -9.08
CA LEU A 146 -24.39 28.63 -9.36
C LEU A 146 -24.09 30.14 -9.40
N LEU A 147 -23.20 30.60 -8.52
CA LEU A 147 -22.87 32.03 -8.43
C LEU A 147 -21.90 32.48 -9.52
N ASN A 148 -20.87 31.68 -9.80
CA ASN A 148 -19.77 32.08 -10.68
C ASN A 148 -19.95 31.70 -12.15
N CYS A 149 -20.99 30.93 -12.51
CA CYS A 149 -21.23 30.62 -13.92
C CYS A 149 -22.00 31.75 -14.62
N LEU A 150 -21.31 32.53 -15.45
CA LEU A 150 -21.92 33.64 -16.20
C LEU A 150 -22.74 33.20 -17.42
N TRP A 151 -22.40 32.06 -18.03
CA TRP A 151 -22.96 31.59 -19.31
C TRP A 151 -23.88 30.37 -19.16
N CYS A 152 -24.13 29.91 -17.94
CA CYS A 152 -24.91 28.69 -17.71
C CYS A 152 -26.42 28.87 -17.90
N VAL A 153 -26.92 30.11 -17.89
CA VAL A 153 -28.33 30.42 -18.15
C VAL A 153 -28.46 30.78 -19.61
N THR A 154 -29.05 29.91 -20.42
CA THR A 154 -29.31 30.16 -21.84
C THR A 154 -30.80 30.14 -22.16
N ALA A 155 -31.22 30.93 -23.15
CA ALA A 155 -32.60 30.95 -23.61
C ALA A 155 -33.04 29.61 -24.25
N ASP A 156 -32.06 28.78 -24.66
CA ASP A 156 -32.25 27.55 -25.42
C ASP A 156 -32.64 26.34 -24.55
N GLY A 157 -32.75 26.52 -23.22
CA GLY A 157 -33.23 25.47 -22.29
C GLY A 157 -32.23 24.36 -21.98
N ASN A 158 -30.96 24.49 -22.39
CA ASN A 158 -29.89 23.51 -22.14
C ASN A 158 -29.04 23.82 -20.88
N ASP A 159 -29.64 24.50 -19.89
CA ASP A 159 -28.94 25.00 -18.70
C ASP A 159 -28.18 23.90 -17.94
N THR A 160 -28.75 22.69 -17.84
CA THR A 160 -28.17 21.57 -17.08
C THR A 160 -26.80 21.16 -17.61
N ASN A 161 -26.65 21.06 -18.94
CA ASN A 161 -25.37 20.69 -19.56
C ASN A 161 -24.33 21.80 -19.36
N ASN A 162 -24.73 23.06 -19.44
CA ASN A 162 -23.82 24.18 -19.22
C ASN A 162 -23.28 24.19 -17.78
N TYR A 163 -24.15 23.98 -16.78
CA TYR A 163 -23.71 23.84 -15.38
C TYR A 163 -22.80 22.63 -15.18
N PHE A 164 -23.09 21.50 -15.83
CA PHE A 164 -22.24 20.32 -15.80
C PHE A 164 -20.83 20.63 -16.35
N PHE A 165 -20.72 21.19 -17.56
CA PHE A 165 -19.43 21.54 -18.16
C PHE A 165 -18.64 22.54 -17.32
N TYR A 166 -19.30 23.54 -16.75
CA TYR A 166 -18.66 24.50 -15.85
C TYR A 166 -18.16 23.84 -14.55
N SER A 167 -18.88 22.83 -14.03
CA SER A 167 -18.49 22.11 -12.82
C SER A 167 -17.39 21.06 -13.03
N LEU A 168 -17.16 20.64 -14.27
CA LEU A 168 -16.27 19.54 -14.64
C LEU A 168 -14.82 19.75 -14.16
N PRO A 169 -14.19 20.93 -14.34
CA PRO A 169 -12.85 21.17 -13.79
C PRO A 169 -12.75 20.95 -12.28
N LYS A 170 -13.79 21.32 -11.52
CA LYS A 170 -13.82 21.14 -10.06
C LYS A 170 -13.94 19.67 -9.64
N MET A 171 -14.46 18.82 -10.52
CA MET A 171 -14.49 17.36 -10.32
C MET A 171 -13.16 16.72 -10.74
N VAL A 172 -12.56 17.16 -11.85
CA VAL A 172 -11.33 16.58 -12.40
C VAL A 172 -10.08 16.95 -11.60
N ILE A 173 -9.95 18.21 -11.15
CA ILE A 173 -8.74 18.69 -10.46
C ILE A 173 -8.33 17.81 -9.25
N PRO A 174 -9.24 17.44 -8.33
CA PRO A 174 -8.90 16.54 -7.23
C PRO A 174 -8.37 15.18 -7.70
N HIS A 175 -8.88 14.64 -8.81
CA HIS A 175 -8.40 13.37 -9.37
C HIS A 175 -7.02 13.50 -10.00
N ILE A 176 -6.72 14.63 -10.64
CA ILE A 176 -5.36 14.90 -11.16
C ILE A 176 -4.37 14.92 -9.98
N PHE A 177 -4.73 15.59 -8.89
CA PHE A 177 -3.89 15.62 -7.70
C PHE A 177 -3.70 14.22 -7.10
N GLN A 178 -4.77 13.43 -7.00
CA GLN A 178 -4.70 12.06 -6.52
C GLN A 178 -3.82 11.16 -7.41
N LEU A 179 -3.96 11.28 -8.73
CA LEU A 179 -3.11 10.57 -9.70
C LEU A 179 -1.64 10.99 -9.58
N ALA A 180 -1.37 12.27 -9.29
CA ALA A 180 -0.01 12.74 -9.05
C ALA A 180 0.58 12.13 -7.77
N VAL A 181 -0.18 12.09 -6.66
CA VAL A 181 0.24 11.45 -5.41
C VAL A 181 0.54 9.97 -5.62
N LEU A 182 -0.36 9.23 -6.26
CA LEU A 182 -0.17 7.81 -6.56
C LEU A 182 1.00 7.59 -7.53
N GLY A 183 1.16 8.47 -8.52
CA GLY A 183 2.26 8.44 -9.48
C GLY A 183 3.62 8.65 -8.81
N LEU A 184 3.70 9.57 -7.83
CA LEU A 184 4.91 9.79 -7.03
C LEU A 184 5.19 8.59 -6.12
N ALA A 185 4.18 8.06 -5.43
CA ALA A 185 4.31 6.91 -4.54
C ALA A 185 4.69 5.61 -5.27
N THR A 186 4.34 5.49 -6.55
CA THR A 186 4.69 4.34 -7.42
C THR A 186 5.79 4.65 -8.43
N SER A 187 6.48 5.78 -8.29
CA SER A 187 7.54 6.18 -9.20
C SER A 187 8.79 5.30 -9.06
N SER A 188 9.65 5.32 -10.08
CA SER A 188 10.96 4.65 -10.05
C SER A 188 11.88 5.17 -8.94
N LEU A 189 11.61 6.37 -8.40
CA LEU A 189 12.33 6.94 -7.26
C LEU A 189 12.18 6.08 -5.99
N VAL A 190 11.03 5.41 -5.83
CA VAL A 190 10.75 4.53 -4.68
C VAL A 190 11.45 3.16 -4.84
N GLY A 191 11.75 2.77 -6.07
CA GLY A 191 12.41 1.53 -6.45
C GLY A 191 11.51 0.59 -7.25
N SER A 192 11.99 -0.63 -7.50
CA SER A 192 11.26 -1.68 -8.23
C SER A 192 9.95 -2.07 -7.56
N GLU A 193 9.89 -2.01 -6.22
CA GLU A 193 8.71 -2.37 -5.43
C GLU A 193 7.51 -1.46 -5.72
N GLY A 194 7.75 -0.15 -5.85
CA GLY A 194 6.70 0.82 -6.17
C GLY A 194 6.31 0.79 -7.66
N SER A 195 7.32 0.71 -8.54
CA SER A 195 7.11 0.78 -9.99
C SER A 195 6.22 -0.32 -10.56
N ARG A 196 6.18 -1.50 -9.90
CA ARG A 196 5.31 -2.62 -10.30
C ARG A 196 3.83 -2.27 -10.24
N PHE A 197 3.43 -1.45 -9.28
CA PHE A 197 2.02 -1.15 -9.03
C PHE A 197 1.52 0.09 -9.75
N ARG A 198 2.40 0.80 -10.47
CA ARG A 198 2.08 2.05 -11.17
C ARG A 198 0.89 1.90 -12.11
N THR A 199 0.89 0.89 -12.99
CA THR A 199 -0.20 0.67 -13.96
C THR A 199 -1.53 0.40 -13.25
N HIS A 200 -1.52 -0.39 -12.18
CA HIS A 200 -2.72 -0.69 -11.41
C HIS A 200 -3.24 0.55 -10.66
N ALA A 201 -2.34 1.34 -10.06
CA ALA A 201 -2.69 2.59 -9.40
C ALA A 201 -3.28 3.61 -10.38
N THR A 202 -2.72 3.74 -11.58
CA THR A 202 -3.23 4.64 -12.62
C THR A 202 -4.58 4.19 -13.17
N ILE A 203 -4.78 2.88 -13.39
CA ILE A 203 -6.07 2.35 -13.84
C ILE A 203 -7.15 2.62 -12.79
N LEU A 204 -6.86 2.36 -11.50
CA LEU A 204 -7.81 2.57 -10.42
C LEU A 204 -8.18 4.05 -10.27
N GLY A 205 -7.19 4.96 -10.32
CA GLY A 205 -7.44 6.40 -10.24
C GLY A 205 -8.22 6.95 -11.45
N LEU A 206 -7.93 6.47 -12.67
CA LEU A 206 -8.66 6.86 -13.87
C LEU A 206 -10.09 6.31 -13.87
N ALA A 207 -10.27 5.07 -13.40
CA ALA A 207 -11.59 4.47 -13.25
C ALA A 207 -12.46 5.27 -12.27
N ALA A 208 -11.92 5.70 -11.13
CA ALA A 208 -12.63 6.55 -10.17
C ALA A 208 -13.11 7.87 -10.82
N LEU A 209 -12.24 8.51 -11.62
CA LEU A 209 -12.59 9.72 -12.36
C LEU A 209 -13.74 9.49 -13.35
N ILE A 210 -13.64 8.43 -14.17
CA ILE A 210 -14.65 8.12 -15.19
C ILE A 210 -15.99 7.81 -14.52
N VAL A 211 -16.00 7.04 -13.43
CA VAL A 211 -17.21 6.70 -12.68
C VAL A 211 -17.87 7.96 -12.11
N GLU A 212 -17.11 8.89 -11.55
CA GLU A 212 -17.66 10.14 -11.01
C GLU A 212 -18.27 11.01 -12.12
N ILE A 213 -17.55 11.22 -13.22
CA ILE A 213 -18.02 12.01 -14.37
C ILE A 213 -19.28 11.37 -14.96
N TRP A 214 -19.27 10.05 -15.17
CA TRP A 214 -20.41 9.32 -15.72
C TRP A 214 -21.63 9.43 -14.81
N PHE A 215 -21.44 9.28 -13.50
CA PHE A 215 -22.51 9.42 -12.51
C PHE A 215 -23.11 10.83 -12.55
N MET A 216 -22.29 11.88 -12.57
CA MET A 216 -22.78 13.27 -12.64
C MET A 216 -23.41 13.62 -13.98
N ALA A 217 -22.94 13.03 -15.09
CA ALA A 217 -23.49 13.26 -16.43
C ALA A 217 -24.88 12.60 -16.61
N THR A 218 -25.13 11.48 -15.93
CA THR A 218 -26.40 10.73 -16.02
C THR A 218 -27.40 11.09 -14.92
N TYR A 219 -27.00 11.94 -13.96
CA TYR A 219 -27.85 12.29 -12.83
C TYR A 219 -29.02 13.19 -13.24
N ASP A 220 -30.24 12.77 -12.92
CA ASP A 220 -31.45 13.57 -13.11
C ASP A 220 -31.68 14.53 -11.93
N ILE A 221 -31.44 15.83 -12.17
CA ILE A 221 -31.67 16.89 -11.19
C ILE A 221 -33.14 17.05 -10.77
N THR A 222 -34.09 16.49 -11.52
CA THR A 222 -35.52 16.62 -11.22
C THR A 222 -36.00 15.67 -10.13
N VAL A 223 -35.17 14.70 -9.71
CA VAL A 223 -35.47 13.77 -8.60
C VAL A 223 -35.84 14.54 -7.34
N ASN A 224 -35.11 15.62 -7.03
CA ASN A 224 -35.36 16.46 -5.87
C ASN A 224 -36.71 17.21 -5.90
N LYS A 225 -37.39 17.31 -7.06
CA LYS A 225 -38.75 17.88 -7.11
C LYS A 225 -39.79 16.99 -6.43
N ARG A 226 -39.51 15.68 -6.35
CA ARG A 226 -40.40 14.65 -5.78
C ARG A 226 -40.20 14.44 -4.29
N ALA A 227 -39.12 14.98 -3.70
CA ALA A 227 -38.91 14.95 -2.25
C ALA A 227 -40.10 15.58 -1.52
N LYS A 228 -40.54 14.93 -0.43
CA LYS A 228 -41.63 15.39 0.44
C LYS A 228 -41.09 15.90 1.78
N PHE A 229 -40.07 15.23 2.30
CA PHE A 229 -39.39 15.62 3.53
C PHE A 229 -38.01 16.19 3.23
N VAL A 230 -37.46 16.96 4.18
CA VAL A 230 -36.10 17.51 4.09
C VAL A 230 -35.05 16.38 4.03
N GLN A 231 -35.33 15.26 4.71
CA GLN A 231 -34.48 14.08 4.73
C GLN A 231 -34.41 13.36 3.36
N ASP A 232 -35.45 13.53 2.54
CA ASP A 232 -35.51 12.95 1.18
C ASP A 232 -34.77 13.82 0.15
N ILE A 233 -34.26 15.00 0.54
CA ILE A 233 -33.55 15.90 -0.37
C ILE A 233 -32.14 15.33 -0.61
N ASP A 234 -31.89 14.93 -1.84
CA ASP A 234 -30.59 14.43 -2.25
C ASP A 234 -29.63 15.60 -2.51
N SER A 235 -28.76 15.84 -1.52
CA SER A 235 -27.70 16.86 -1.55
C SER A 235 -26.47 16.32 -2.28
N ILE A 236 -26.62 16.08 -3.58
CA ILE A 236 -25.65 15.30 -4.37
C ILE A 236 -24.27 15.94 -4.42
N HIS A 237 -24.16 17.28 -4.51
CA HIS A 237 -22.86 17.97 -4.51
C HIS A 237 -22.01 17.58 -3.29
N TRP A 238 -22.61 17.62 -2.09
CA TRP A 238 -21.94 17.27 -0.84
C TRP A 238 -21.66 15.77 -0.74
N ARG A 239 -22.62 14.93 -1.17
CA ARG A 239 -22.46 13.47 -1.14
C ARG A 239 -21.33 12.99 -2.04
N VAL A 240 -21.28 13.46 -3.29
CA VAL A 240 -20.20 13.12 -4.23
C VAL A 240 -18.86 13.64 -3.72
N ARG A 241 -18.81 14.87 -3.21
CA ARG A 241 -17.60 15.42 -2.59
C ARG A 241 -17.09 14.53 -1.45
N PHE A 242 -17.97 14.13 -0.53
CA PHE A 242 -17.62 13.25 0.59
C PHE A 242 -17.11 11.90 0.09
N LEU A 243 -17.87 11.24 -0.80
CA LEU A 243 -17.51 9.95 -1.37
C LEU A 243 -16.17 10.00 -2.12
N ARG A 244 -15.89 11.09 -2.85
CA ARG A 244 -14.62 11.29 -3.57
C ARG A 244 -13.42 11.24 -2.61
N TYR A 245 -13.44 12.04 -1.56
CA TYR A 245 -12.31 12.10 -0.62
C TYR A 245 -12.18 10.82 0.21
N ILE A 246 -13.30 10.16 0.55
CA ILE A 246 -13.25 8.85 1.20
C ILE A 246 -12.67 7.79 0.25
N ALA A 247 -13.06 7.79 -1.03
CA ALA A 247 -12.53 6.87 -2.02
C ALA A 247 -11.01 7.06 -2.20
N PHE A 248 -10.54 8.31 -2.24
CA PHE A 248 -9.10 8.62 -2.30
C PHE A 248 -8.36 8.11 -1.06
N ALA A 249 -8.90 8.36 0.15
CA ALA A 249 -8.29 7.87 1.38
C ALA A 249 -8.23 6.34 1.42
N VAL A 250 -9.29 5.64 1.01
CA VAL A 250 -9.32 4.17 0.94
C VAL A 250 -8.30 3.66 -0.08
N GLN A 251 -8.17 4.33 -1.23
CA GLN A 251 -7.20 3.98 -2.26
C GLN A 251 -5.75 4.16 -1.75
N ASP A 252 -5.45 5.27 -1.05
CA ASP A 252 -4.14 5.53 -0.48
C ASP A 252 -3.77 4.55 0.63
N ILE A 253 -4.71 4.25 1.53
CA ILE A 253 -4.53 3.25 2.60
C ILE A 253 -4.29 1.87 1.98
N GLY A 254 -5.08 1.48 0.98
CA GLY A 254 -4.92 0.22 0.26
C GLY A 254 -3.56 0.12 -0.42
N MET A 255 -3.13 1.18 -1.11
CA MET A 255 -1.82 1.22 -1.76
C MET A 255 -0.68 1.18 -0.75
N ALA A 256 -0.78 1.92 0.35
CA ALA A 256 0.21 1.92 1.41
C ALA A 256 0.35 0.52 2.04
N PHE A 257 -0.78 -0.15 2.28
CA PHE A 257 -0.78 -1.53 2.79
C PHE A 257 -0.10 -2.50 1.81
N VAL A 258 -0.43 -2.42 0.52
CA VAL A 258 0.19 -3.26 -0.52
C VAL A 258 1.70 -3.02 -0.57
N LEU A 259 2.15 -1.76 -0.64
CA LEU A 259 3.58 -1.42 -0.70
C LEU A 259 4.33 -1.87 0.55
N TRP A 260 3.74 -1.70 1.73
CA TRP A 260 4.33 -2.17 2.98
C TRP A 260 4.45 -3.70 3.01
N ALA A 261 3.39 -4.41 2.64
CA ALA A 261 3.34 -5.86 2.69
C ALA A 261 4.30 -6.50 1.66
N THR A 262 4.43 -5.92 0.46
CA THR A 262 5.37 -6.41 -0.55
C THR A 262 6.82 -6.06 -0.23
N SER A 263 7.11 -4.83 0.18
CA SER A 263 8.49 -4.41 0.48
C SER A 263 9.11 -5.08 1.71
N THR A 264 8.29 -5.59 2.61
CA THR A 264 8.74 -6.36 3.80
C THR A 264 8.82 -7.86 3.56
N ASN A 265 8.58 -8.32 2.32
CA ASN A 265 8.46 -9.73 1.94
C ASN A 265 7.38 -10.50 2.72
N ARG A 266 6.37 -9.80 3.26
CA ARG A 266 5.24 -10.42 3.97
C ARG A 266 4.17 -10.91 3.01
N TRP A 267 4.09 -10.32 1.82
CA TRP A 267 3.11 -10.65 0.80
C TRP A 267 3.74 -10.55 -0.59
N LEU A 268 3.53 -11.54 -1.47
CA LEU A 268 4.09 -11.56 -2.85
C LEU A 268 5.62 -11.40 -2.90
N ALA A 269 6.34 -12.06 -1.97
CA ALA A 269 7.80 -12.06 -1.95
C ALA A 269 8.34 -12.61 -3.28
N LYS A 270 9.03 -11.76 -4.06
CA LYS A 270 9.68 -12.19 -5.28
C LYS A 270 11.10 -12.63 -4.91
N PRO A 271 11.45 -13.92 -5.06
CA PRO A 271 12.82 -14.33 -4.84
C PRO A 271 13.73 -13.58 -5.83
N ILE A 272 14.89 -13.15 -5.34
CA ILE A 272 15.98 -12.61 -6.16
C ILE A 272 16.19 -13.57 -7.33
N SER A 273 16.30 -13.05 -8.56
CA SER A 273 16.44 -13.89 -9.75
C SER A 273 17.67 -14.79 -9.62
N ILE A 274 17.60 -16.01 -10.15
CA ILE A 274 18.73 -16.96 -10.10
C ILE A 274 19.99 -16.32 -10.69
N ALA A 275 19.85 -15.55 -11.78
CA ALA A 275 20.93 -14.79 -12.38
C ALA A 275 21.57 -13.78 -11.41
N GLN A 276 20.77 -13.00 -10.68
CA GLN A 276 21.28 -12.02 -9.70
C GLN A 276 21.89 -12.70 -8.47
N ARG A 277 21.34 -13.85 -8.04
CA ARG A 277 21.94 -14.66 -6.97
C ARG A 277 23.30 -15.21 -7.39
N LEU A 278 23.40 -15.71 -8.63
CA LEU A 278 24.62 -16.21 -9.20
C LEU A 278 25.66 -15.09 -9.29
N GLU A 279 25.29 -13.93 -9.84
CA GLU A 279 26.18 -12.76 -9.95
C GLU A 279 26.71 -12.32 -8.58
N MET A 280 25.85 -12.23 -7.55
CA MET A 280 26.28 -11.89 -6.20
C MET A 280 27.24 -12.95 -5.60
N ALA A 281 26.93 -14.23 -5.78
CA ALA A 281 27.78 -15.32 -5.29
C ALA A 281 29.14 -15.32 -6.02
N THR A 282 29.16 -15.12 -7.33
CA THR A 282 30.38 -15.00 -8.13
C THR A 282 31.21 -13.82 -7.68
N ARG A 283 30.59 -12.64 -7.45
CA ARG A 283 31.30 -11.45 -6.99
C ARG A 283 31.94 -11.64 -5.62
N VAL A 284 31.23 -12.26 -4.67
CA VAL A 284 31.79 -12.58 -3.35
C VAL A 284 32.92 -13.61 -3.46
N SER A 285 32.77 -14.60 -4.34
CA SER A 285 33.81 -15.61 -4.61
C SER A 285 35.07 -14.97 -5.21
N GLU A 286 34.91 -14.08 -6.19
CA GLU A 286 36.02 -13.32 -6.79
C GLU A 286 36.72 -12.43 -5.77
N GLU A 287 35.98 -11.71 -4.93
CA GLU A 287 36.55 -10.88 -3.86
C GLU A 287 37.35 -11.73 -2.87
N THR A 288 36.80 -12.89 -2.48
CA THR A 288 37.45 -13.82 -1.55
C THR A 288 38.70 -14.43 -2.17
N MET A 289 38.64 -14.84 -3.44
CA MET A 289 39.78 -15.35 -4.19
C MET A 289 40.90 -14.30 -4.31
N ASN A 290 40.53 -13.04 -4.59
CA ASN A 290 41.50 -11.95 -4.66
C ASN A 290 42.17 -11.68 -3.29
N LYS A 291 41.40 -11.72 -2.20
CA LYS A 291 41.94 -11.64 -0.83
C LYS A 291 42.88 -12.80 -0.52
N MET A 292 42.52 -14.04 -0.88
CA MET A 292 43.38 -15.21 -0.69
C MET A 292 44.67 -15.12 -1.51
N ARG A 293 44.60 -14.66 -2.76
CA ARG A 293 45.79 -14.41 -3.59
C ARG A 293 46.69 -13.34 -2.99
N ALA A 294 46.11 -12.24 -2.52
CA ALA A 294 46.86 -11.19 -1.83
C ALA A 294 47.53 -11.70 -0.56
N LEU A 295 46.83 -12.48 0.26
CA LEU A 295 47.38 -13.11 1.45
C LEU A 295 48.50 -14.12 1.11
N GLY A 296 48.33 -14.90 0.05
CA GLY A 296 49.36 -15.82 -0.44
C GLY A 296 50.61 -15.09 -0.95
N LEU A 297 50.44 -13.93 -1.60
CA LEU A 297 51.55 -13.06 -2.01
C LEU A 297 52.26 -12.48 -0.79
N ILE A 298 51.53 -11.91 0.17
CA ILE A 298 52.10 -11.39 1.42
C ILE A 298 52.87 -12.48 2.16
N THR A 299 52.29 -13.67 2.31
CA THR A 299 52.92 -14.80 2.99
C THR A 299 54.20 -15.25 2.28
N ASN A 300 54.19 -15.29 0.95
CA ASN A 300 55.40 -15.57 0.17
C ASN A 300 56.46 -14.47 0.33
N SER A 301 56.06 -13.20 0.28
CA SER A 301 56.97 -12.07 0.46
C SER A 301 57.63 -12.09 1.83
N VAL A 302 56.85 -12.32 2.90
CA VAL A 302 57.36 -12.47 4.28
C VAL A 302 58.27 -13.70 4.39
N ASN A 303 57.94 -14.82 3.74
CA ASN A 303 58.79 -16.00 3.76
C ASN A 303 60.08 -15.83 2.96
N ARG A 304 60.12 -14.96 1.94
CA ARG A 304 61.32 -14.72 1.12
C ARG A 304 62.26 -13.68 1.72
N ASP A 305 61.72 -12.65 2.38
CA ASP A 305 62.51 -11.60 3.01
C ASP A 305 62.93 -11.99 4.44
N PRO A 306 64.22 -12.11 4.76
CA PRO A 306 64.68 -12.49 6.09
C PRO A 306 64.32 -11.46 7.17
N ALA A 307 64.22 -10.16 6.85
CA ALA A 307 63.86 -9.13 7.83
C ALA A 307 62.38 -9.25 8.23
N LEU A 308 61.48 -9.41 7.26
CA LEU A 308 60.05 -9.62 7.53
C LEU A 308 59.78 -10.96 8.23
N ARG A 309 60.55 -12.00 7.89
CA ARG A 309 60.47 -13.29 8.58
C ARG A 309 60.83 -13.16 10.06
N GLY A 310 61.91 -12.43 10.36
CA GLY A 310 62.35 -12.14 11.73
C GLY A 310 61.27 -11.43 12.54
N VAL A 311 60.65 -10.38 11.98
CA VAL A 311 59.54 -9.66 12.64
C VAL A 311 58.35 -10.58 12.92
N ARG A 312 57.99 -11.46 11.97
CA ARG A 312 56.91 -12.43 12.17
C ARG A 312 57.24 -13.42 13.29
N GLU A 313 58.44 -13.98 13.30
CA GLU A 313 58.89 -14.92 14.33
C GLU A 313 58.95 -14.26 15.72
N GLU A 314 59.43 -13.02 15.78
CA GLU A 314 59.46 -12.23 17.00
C GLU A 314 58.05 -11.91 17.52
N TYR A 315 57.12 -11.54 16.63
CA TYR A 315 55.71 -11.36 16.99
C TYR A 315 55.14 -12.65 17.61
N TRP A 316 55.29 -13.80 16.94
CA TRP A 316 54.74 -15.06 17.44
C TRP A 316 55.42 -15.53 18.73
N ARG A 317 56.72 -15.28 18.89
CA ARG A 317 57.44 -15.58 20.13
C ARG A 317 56.94 -14.70 21.28
N THR A 318 56.73 -13.41 21.02
CA THR A 318 56.21 -12.46 22.02
C THR A 318 54.78 -12.83 22.40
N GLU A 319 53.92 -13.11 21.42
CA GLU A 319 52.54 -13.53 21.66
C GLU A 319 52.47 -14.83 22.45
N ALA A 320 53.30 -15.83 22.11
CA ALA A 320 53.36 -17.08 22.86
C ALA A 320 53.83 -16.86 24.30
N GLN A 321 54.78 -15.95 24.52
CA GLN A 321 55.24 -15.59 25.85
C GLN A 321 54.14 -14.87 26.65
N VAL A 322 53.52 -13.84 26.08
CA VAL A 322 52.42 -13.09 26.71
C VAL A 322 51.25 -14.03 27.02
N MET A 323 50.88 -14.91 26.10
CA MET A 323 49.83 -15.91 26.34
C MET A 323 50.22 -16.89 27.44
N SER A 324 51.47 -17.35 27.49
CA SER A 324 51.94 -18.23 28.57
C SER A 324 51.90 -17.52 29.92
N GLU A 325 52.34 -16.26 29.99
CA GLU A 325 52.29 -15.45 31.21
C GLU A 325 50.84 -15.21 31.65
N THR A 326 49.96 -14.84 30.72
CA THR A 326 48.52 -14.61 30.98
C THR A 326 47.82 -15.88 31.45
N VAL A 327 48.13 -17.03 30.84
CA VAL A 327 47.57 -18.33 31.26
C VAL A 327 48.07 -18.71 32.66
N GLN A 328 49.28 -18.33 33.05
CA GLN A 328 49.82 -18.61 34.38
C GLN A 328 49.24 -17.73 35.49
N GLU A 329 48.51 -16.66 35.15
CA GLU A 329 47.80 -15.86 36.15
C GLU A 329 46.74 -16.69 36.87
N GLU A 330 46.76 -16.65 38.20
CA GLU A 330 45.92 -17.52 39.05
C GLU A 330 44.41 -17.35 38.76
N ALA A 331 43.98 -16.11 38.52
CA ALA A 331 42.60 -15.79 38.16
C ALA A 331 42.17 -16.35 36.78
N VAL A 332 43.09 -16.40 35.80
CA VAL A 332 42.81 -16.93 34.46
C VAL A 332 42.85 -18.46 34.48
N MET A 333 43.82 -19.05 35.17
CA MET A 333 43.91 -20.50 35.35
C MET A 333 42.70 -21.08 36.10
N GLU A 334 42.19 -20.37 37.12
CA GLU A 334 40.95 -20.77 37.80
C GLU A 334 39.76 -20.78 36.84
N GLN A 335 39.63 -19.76 35.99
CA GLN A 335 38.56 -19.71 34.97
C GLN A 335 38.72 -20.77 33.89
N ILE A 336 39.94 -21.03 33.41
CA ILE A 336 40.22 -22.09 32.44
C ILE A 336 39.88 -23.46 33.04
N ASN A 337 40.31 -23.74 34.27
CA ASN A 337 39.97 -25.00 34.96
C ASN A 337 38.47 -25.12 35.27
N ALA A 338 37.80 -24.00 35.59
CA ALA A 338 36.35 -23.97 35.76
C ALA A 338 35.59 -24.19 34.44
N ALA A 339 36.14 -23.78 33.30
CA ALA A 339 35.58 -24.04 31.98
C ALA A 339 35.83 -25.49 31.54
N ILE A 340 37.06 -25.99 31.72
CA ILE A 340 37.46 -27.37 31.40
C ILE A 340 36.67 -28.38 32.22
N SER A 341 36.48 -28.14 33.53
CA SER A 341 35.69 -29.04 34.40
C SER A 341 34.21 -29.09 34.04
N LYS A 342 33.69 -28.07 33.37
CA LYS A 342 32.32 -28.03 32.83
C LYS A 342 32.21 -28.58 31.41
N MET A 343 33.33 -28.87 30.75
CA MET A 343 33.35 -29.35 29.38
C MET A 343 33.25 -30.87 29.38
N ASP A 344 32.20 -31.41 28.75
CA ASP A 344 32.04 -32.86 28.57
C ASP A 344 32.87 -33.31 27.35
N PHE A 345 34.03 -33.89 27.63
CA PHE A 345 34.96 -34.36 26.61
C PHE A 345 34.37 -35.49 25.75
N ASN A 346 33.51 -36.34 26.30
CA ASN A 346 32.89 -37.44 25.55
C ASN A 346 31.84 -36.91 24.57
N ALA A 347 31.06 -35.90 25.00
CA ALA A 347 30.11 -35.22 24.12
C ALA A 347 30.84 -34.43 23.01
N LEU A 348 32.01 -33.85 23.32
CA LEU A 348 32.81 -33.13 22.33
C LEU A 348 33.41 -34.09 21.29
N GLU A 349 33.98 -35.21 21.70
CA GLU A 349 34.55 -36.23 20.80
C GLU A 349 33.48 -36.78 19.85
N SER A 350 32.29 -37.09 20.37
CA SER A 350 31.13 -37.51 19.56
C SER A 350 30.72 -36.45 18.53
N ARG A 351 30.65 -35.17 18.92
CA ARG A 351 30.32 -34.05 18.01
C ARG A 351 31.39 -33.81 16.96
N VAL A 352 32.67 -33.99 17.30
CA VAL A 352 33.77 -33.88 16.32
C VAL A 352 33.70 -35.03 15.32
N GLY A 353 33.40 -36.25 15.77
CA GLY A 353 33.13 -37.39 14.90
C GLY A 353 31.97 -37.13 13.94
N GLU A 354 30.84 -36.64 14.45
CA GLU A 354 29.66 -36.30 13.65
C GLU A 354 29.95 -35.22 12.59
N VAL A 355 30.73 -34.20 12.95
CA VAL A 355 31.14 -33.13 12.00
C VAL A 355 32.14 -33.65 10.98
N ALA A 356 33.11 -34.46 11.38
CA ALA A 356 34.09 -35.07 10.47
C ALA A 356 33.40 -36.01 9.46
N ASP A 357 32.48 -36.86 9.95
CA ASP A 357 31.66 -37.73 9.12
C ASP A 357 30.75 -36.93 8.18
N GLY A 358 30.16 -35.82 8.66
CA GLY A 358 29.36 -34.91 7.84
C GLY A 358 30.17 -34.21 6.73
N ILE A 359 31.41 -33.83 7.00
CA ILE A 359 32.32 -33.24 6.00
C ILE A 359 32.75 -34.31 4.99
N LEU A 360 33.10 -35.51 5.44
CA LEU A 360 33.46 -36.63 4.56
C LEU A 360 32.29 -37.03 3.66
N LEU A 361 31.07 -37.11 4.20
CA LEU A 361 29.85 -37.36 3.43
C LEU A 361 29.57 -36.23 2.41
N GLY A 362 29.82 -34.98 2.79
CA GLY A 362 29.70 -33.84 1.88
C GLY A 362 30.73 -33.88 0.73
N ILE A 363 31.95 -34.32 1.01
CA ILE A 363 33.03 -34.47 0.02
C ILE A 363 32.76 -35.69 -0.89
N ASP A 364 32.32 -36.81 -0.35
CA ASP A 364 31.96 -38.00 -1.14
C ASP A 364 30.70 -37.78 -1.99
N GLY A 365 29.73 -37.00 -1.50
CA GLY A 365 28.57 -36.56 -2.27
C GLY A 365 28.91 -35.64 -3.44
N LEU A 366 30.01 -34.88 -3.35
CA LEU A 366 30.55 -34.09 -4.47
C LEU A 366 31.38 -34.93 -5.44
N ARG A 367 31.82 -36.14 -5.04
CA ARG A 367 32.72 -37.00 -5.81
C ARG A 367 31.99 -38.06 -6.65
N GLN A 368 30.69 -38.32 -6.42
CA GLN A 368 29.90 -39.23 -7.24
C GLN A 368 29.33 -38.54 -8.50
N PRO A 369 29.83 -38.83 -9.71
CA PRO A 369 29.33 -38.24 -10.96
C PRO A 369 28.04 -38.92 -11.47
N GLY A 370 27.28 -39.60 -10.61
CA GLY A 370 26.26 -40.57 -11.04
C GLY A 370 24.80 -40.18 -10.81
N GLN A 371 24.47 -39.28 -9.87
CA GLN A 371 23.07 -39.05 -9.47
C GLN A 371 22.39 -37.84 -10.13
N ILE A 372 23.05 -37.13 -11.04
CA ILE A 372 22.40 -36.09 -11.86
C ILE A 372 21.46 -36.71 -12.93
N ALA A 373 21.60 -38.01 -13.23
CA ALA A 373 20.80 -38.69 -14.25
C ALA A 373 19.43 -39.21 -13.78
N GLU A 374 19.20 -39.40 -12.47
CA GLU A 374 17.97 -40.02 -11.95
C GLU A 374 16.92 -39.00 -11.46
N ALA A 375 17.27 -37.71 -11.41
CA ALA A 375 16.34 -36.63 -11.11
C ALA A 375 15.64 -36.03 -12.35
N LEU A 376 15.89 -36.58 -13.54
CA LEU A 376 15.30 -36.15 -14.82
C LEU A 376 14.59 -37.28 -15.60
N SER A 377 14.27 -38.41 -14.96
CA SER A 377 13.37 -39.44 -15.51
C SER A 377 11.99 -39.41 -14.85
#